data_AF-A0A811V9N2-F1
#
_entry.id   AF-A0A811V9N2-F1
#
_cell.length_a   1.000
_cell.length_b   1.000
_cell.length_c   1.000
_cell.angle_alpha   90.00
_cell.angle_beta   90.00
_cell.angle_gamma   90.00
#
_symmetry.space_group_name_H-M   'P 1'
#
loop_
_entity.id
_entity.type
_entity.pdbx_description
1 polymer ?
#
loop_
_entity_poly.entity_id
_entity_poly.type
_entity_poly.pdbx_seq_one_letter_code
_entity_poly.pdbx_strand_id
1 'polypeptide(L)'
;MKKLLAAISHRSERFQTSVSYIIIIVLVICGVSIVHNLINVQNEAGRSNNKVPLDLDHVREILLSNSNEETRERDANCRLWDCVNLYKCGQKGHDRLTIYVYPLQEYVDEDSGKTVSILTREYYQILEAVVRSRYYTPNPNEACLFLPSIDVLNGNLVKPSAVEKALALQNYWDNGENHIIFNMIPRTDGYVLKTDRAIILGGGFDTWAYRNGFDLSLPIYSPTQQNIADLSAKSTHLPRRNLLIVVLPNIYPKYHNQIHTLFVDNPNEVLMLDKCVTHTKEFSIKNTMHCNSSRGKSVDYPRVFEKGTFCLYCHSVNSDESDLMEILAYNCIPVIAVDNSVLPFEDVLDWSLFSLKIREAEMHALVKKLSTVSHTKIFELQRQGRWVYHRYFKDLNAITLTALEILENRIFPHKARSVMDWNKPDDNYRSTFNPLFLPIISPKAQGFTAVILTYDRVESLFTLIQKLALVPSLQSILVFGITKIKCHRIVTPRKKFKCPECTNTEMLSADLNHMRERSACIDRFASIYGRMPLRSVEFRADPVLFRDNFPEKLKRFNDVGNL
;
A
#
# COMPACT_ATOMS: atom_id res chain seq x y z
N MET A 1 48.99 4.11 -61.84
CA MET A 1 48.75 5.34 -61.06
C MET A 1 47.37 5.98 -61.32
N LYS A 2 46.92 6.23 -62.57
CA LYS A 2 45.61 6.86 -62.86
C LYS A 2 44.37 6.09 -62.34
N LYS A 3 44.36 4.74 -62.33
CA LYS A 3 43.24 3.95 -61.78
C LYS A 3 43.14 3.97 -60.25
N LEU A 4 44.25 4.23 -59.54
CA LEU A 4 44.26 4.30 -58.08
C LEU A 4 43.70 5.65 -57.57
N LEU A 5 44.00 6.74 -58.28
CA LEU A 5 43.49 8.09 -57.97
C LEU A 5 41.98 8.22 -58.19
N ALA A 6 41.42 7.57 -59.22
CA ALA A 6 39.98 7.56 -59.47
C ALA A 6 39.18 6.80 -58.39
N ALA A 7 39.74 5.70 -57.86
CA ALA A 7 39.11 4.93 -56.79
C ALA A 7 39.11 5.67 -55.44
N ILE A 8 40.10 6.52 -55.18
CA ILE A 8 40.19 7.33 -53.96
C ILE A 8 39.21 8.52 -54.02
N SER A 9 39.08 9.18 -55.18
CA SER A 9 38.11 10.26 -55.40
C SER A 9 36.65 9.80 -55.21
N HIS A 10 36.27 8.66 -55.79
CA HIS A 10 34.91 8.13 -55.69
C HIS A 10 34.53 7.64 -54.28
N ARG A 11 35.53 7.28 -53.45
CA ARG A 11 35.33 6.88 -52.04
C ARG A 11 35.14 8.10 -51.12
N SER A 12 35.78 9.23 -51.44
CA SER A 12 35.62 10.50 -50.71
C SER A 12 34.24 11.12 -50.93
N GLU A 13 33.71 11.08 -52.15
CA GLU A 13 32.37 11.62 -52.46
C GLU A 13 31.24 10.83 -51.78
N ARG A 14 31.35 9.50 -51.74
CA ARG A 14 30.41 8.64 -51.00
C ARG A 14 30.48 8.85 -49.49
N PHE A 15 31.64 9.19 -48.95
CA PHE A 15 31.79 9.49 -47.52
C PHE A 15 31.18 10.86 -47.18
N GLN A 16 31.44 11.90 -47.98
CA GLN A 16 30.83 13.22 -47.79
C GLN A 16 29.30 13.20 -47.89
N THR A 17 28.75 12.51 -48.90
CA THR A 17 27.29 12.35 -49.02
C THR A 17 26.68 11.59 -47.83
N SER A 18 27.33 10.54 -47.35
CA SER A 18 26.85 9.79 -46.17
C SER A 18 26.87 10.65 -44.90
N VAL A 19 27.90 11.47 -44.70
CA VAL A 19 27.99 12.40 -43.55
C VAL A 19 26.92 13.48 -43.63
N SER A 20 26.64 14.04 -44.81
CA SER A 20 25.56 15.01 -45.00
C SER A 20 24.19 14.41 -44.69
N TYR A 21 23.91 13.16 -45.09
CA TYR A 21 22.67 12.48 -44.73
C TYR A 21 22.53 12.26 -43.22
N ILE A 22 23.61 11.88 -42.53
CA ILE A 22 23.60 11.71 -41.07
C ILE A 22 23.30 13.05 -40.37
N ILE A 23 23.92 14.15 -40.82
CA ILE A 23 23.68 15.49 -40.24
C ILE A 23 22.22 15.90 -40.44
N ILE A 24 21.64 15.68 -41.63
CA ILE A 24 20.24 15.99 -41.90
C ILE A 24 19.31 15.16 -41.01
N ILE A 25 19.58 13.86 -40.83
CA ILE A 25 18.80 12.99 -39.94
C ILE A 25 18.86 13.49 -38.49
N VAL A 26 20.05 13.86 -38.00
CA VAL A 26 20.22 14.40 -36.65
C VAL A 26 19.45 15.70 -36.48
N LEU A 27 19.51 16.62 -37.45
CA LEU A 27 18.77 17.88 -37.41
C LEU A 27 17.25 17.67 -37.43
N VAL A 28 16.75 16.70 -38.20
CA VAL A 28 15.33 16.34 -38.23
C VAL A 28 14.89 15.74 -36.88
N ILE A 29 15.68 14.84 -36.30
CA ILE A 29 15.38 14.25 -34.98
C ILE A 29 15.37 15.35 -33.90
N CYS A 30 16.37 16.24 -33.89
CA CYS A 30 16.39 17.38 -32.97
C CYS A 30 15.19 18.30 -33.17
N GLY A 31 14.81 18.61 -34.41
CA GLY A 31 13.63 19.42 -34.72
C GLY A 31 12.34 18.78 -34.20
N VAL A 32 12.15 17.48 -34.43
CA VAL A 32 10.98 16.72 -33.92
C VAL A 32 10.98 16.70 -32.39
N SER A 33 12.12 16.50 -31.73
CA SER A 33 12.22 16.55 -30.27
C SER A 33 11.90 17.94 -29.70
N ILE A 34 12.31 19.02 -30.36
CA ILE A 34 12.02 20.39 -29.93
C ILE A 34 10.52 20.69 -30.08
N VAL A 35 9.91 20.32 -31.21
CA VAL A 35 8.47 20.50 -31.43
C VAL A 35 7.66 19.67 -30.44
N HIS A 36 8.07 18.43 -30.18
CA HIS A 36 7.40 17.58 -29.19
C HIS A 36 7.50 18.16 -27.77
N ASN A 37 8.66 18.72 -27.39
CA ASN A 37 8.81 19.41 -26.11
C ASN A 37 7.97 20.69 -26.03
N LEU A 38 7.90 21.50 -27.09
CA LEU A 38 7.07 22.71 -27.13
C LEU A 38 5.58 22.40 -26.98
N ILE A 39 5.10 21.33 -27.63
CA ILE A 39 3.71 20.86 -27.49
C ILE A 39 3.45 20.36 -26.06
N ASN A 40 4.40 19.62 -25.46
CA ASN A 40 4.27 19.19 -24.06
C ASN A 40 4.23 20.38 -23.09
N VAL A 41 5.06 21.40 -23.29
CA VAL A 41 5.07 22.62 -22.47
C VAL A 41 3.75 23.39 -22.59
N GLN A 42 3.17 23.51 -23.80
CA GLN A 42 1.86 24.12 -23.98
C GLN A 42 0.73 23.32 -23.32
N ASN A 43 0.78 21.99 -23.40
CA ASN A 43 -0.19 21.11 -22.72
C ASN A 43 -0.09 21.21 -21.19
N GLU A 44 1.12 21.34 -20.63
CA GLU A 44 1.33 21.59 -19.20
C GLU A 44 0.82 22.97 -18.77
N ALA A 45 1.06 24.01 -19.57
CA ALA A 45 0.55 25.36 -19.31
C ALA A 45 -1.00 25.43 -19.34
N GLY A 46 -1.65 24.78 -20.31
CA GLY A 46 -3.12 24.68 -20.37
C GLY A 46 -3.73 23.91 -19.19
N ARG A 47 -3.00 22.94 -18.64
CA ARG A 47 -3.42 22.16 -17.45
C ARG A 47 -3.22 22.93 -16.14
N SER A 48 -2.35 23.94 -16.12
CA SER A 48 -2.15 24.83 -14.96
C SER A 48 -3.28 25.83 -14.79
N ASN A 49 -3.88 26.32 -15.89
CA ASN A 49 -4.90 27.38 -15.86
C ASN A 49 -6.31 26.90 -15.42
N ASN A 50 -6.53 25.59 -15.36
CA ASN A 50 -7.82 25.00 -15.01
C ASN A 50 -7.82 24.32 -13.63
N LYS A 51 -6.88 24.61 -12.75
CA LYS A 51 -6.88 24.06 -11.39
C LYS A 51 -7.75 24.90 -10.47
N VAL A 52 -8.50 24.26 -9.58
CA VAL A 52 -9.22 24.94 -8.50
C VAL A 52 -8.18 25.71 -7.70
N PRO A 53 -8.32 27.05 -7.60
CA PRO A 53 -7.41 27.84 -6.80
C PRO A 53 -7.62 27.48 -5.33
N LEU A 54 -6.57 26.99 -4.68
CA LEU A 54 -6.53 26.84 -3.22
C LEU A 54 -6.12 28.19 -2.60
N ASP A 55 -6.90 29.22 -2.91
CA ASP A 55 -6.68 30.60 -2.48
C ASP A 55 -7.22 30.78 -1.05
N LEU A 56 -6.33 31.18 -0.14
CA LEU A 56 -6.66 31.42 1.26
C LEU A 56 -7.18 32.84 1.50
N ASP A 57 -6.96 33.77 0.57
CA ASP A 57 -7.34 35.18 0.73
C ASP A 57 -8.84 35.41 0.46
N HIS A 58 -9.48 34.52 -0.30
CA HIS A 58 -10.89 34.64 -0.73
C HIS A 58 -11.70 33.39 -0.38
N VAL A 59 -11.68 32.97 0.88
CA VAL A 59 -12.49 31.84 1.35
C VAL A 59 -13.92 32.31 1.64
N ARG A 60 -14.91 31.62 1.06
CA ARG A 60 -16.32 31.92 1.28
C ARG A 60 -16.81 31.34 2.60
N GLU A 61 -17.40 32.19 3.43
CA GLU A 61 -18.09 31.77 4.65
C GLU A 61 -19.49 31.20 4.35
N ILE A 62 -19.81 30.07 4.96
CA ILE A 62 -21.11 29.40 4.88
C ILE A 62 -21.64 29.21 6.30
N LEU A 63 -22.78 29.85 6.58
CA LEU A 63 -23.49 29.70 7.84
C LEU A 63 -24.24 28.37 7.86
N LEU A 64 -23.92 27.52 8.83
CA LEU A 64 -24.67 26.32 9.12
C LEU A 64 -25.86 26.69 9.97
N SER A 65 -26.99 26.91 9.31
CA SER A 65 -28.27 26.99 10.00
C SER A 65 -28.73 25.61 10.45
N ASN A 66 -29.72 25.57 11.35
CA ASN A 66 -30.50 24.36 11.63
C ASN A 66 -31.36 24.00 10.41
N SER A 67 -30.70 23.67 9.29
CA SER A 67 -31.32 23.11 8.10
C SER A 67 -31.75 21.67 8.39
N ASN A 68 -32.86 21.26 7.78
CA ASN A 68 -33.46 19.93 7.89
C ASN A 68 -32.64 18.83 7.15
N GLU A 69 -31.33 19.04 6.93
CA GLU A 69 -30.52 18.03 6.27
C GLU A 69 -30.28 16.85 7.21
N GLU A 70 -30.82 15.69 6.85
CA GLU A 70 -30.69 14.46 7.61
C GLU A 70 -29.26 13.94 7.53
N THR A 71 -28.53 14.02 8.64
CA THR A 71 -27.24 13.32 8.78
C THR A 71 -27.50 11.82 8.97
N ARG A 72 -26.75 10.99 8.23
CA ARG A 72 -26.92 9.54 8.22
C ARG A 72 -25.72 8.83 8.82
N GLU A 73 -26.01 7.83 9.64
CA GLU A 73 -25.00 7.00 10.29
C GLU A 73 -24.08 6.34 9.26
N ARG A 74 -22.81 6.14 9.64
CA ARG A 74 -21.83 5.44 8.81
C ARG A 74 -22.30 4.00 8.55
N ASP A 75 -22.38 3.60 7.29
CA ASP A 75 -22.74 2.22 6.93
C ASP A 75 -21.51 1.29 7.07
N ALA A 76 -21.61 0.38 8.05
CA ALA A 76 -20.57 -0.60 8.35
C ALA A 76 -20.47 -1.74 7.30
N ASN A 77 -21.53 -1.97 6.51
CA ASN A 77 -21.59 -3.04 5.52
C ASN A 77 -21.12 -2.60 4.12
N CYS A 78 -20.61 -1.39 3.99
CA CYS A 78 -20.16 -0.87 2.71
C CYS A 78 -19.02 -1.68 2.10
N ARG A 79 -19.22 -2.04 0.83
CA ARG A 79 -18.21 -2.62 -0.05
C ARG A 79 -18.04 -1.75 -1.29
N LEU A 80 -16.94 -1.95 -2.01
CA LEU A 80 -16.60 -1.12 -3.16
C LEU A 80 -17.70 -1.11 -4.24
N TRP A 81 -18.35 -2.24 -4.50
CA TRP A 81 -19.41 -2.35 -5.51
C TRP A 81 -20.81 -2.00 -5.01
N ASP A 82 -21.00 -1.86 -3.68
CA ASP A 82 -22.30 -1.58 -3.06
C ASP A 82 -22.45 -0.08 -2.73
N CYS A 83 -21.39 0.54 -2.22
CA CYS A 83 -21.38 1.92 -1.75
C CYS A 83 -20.61 2.90 -2.64
N VAL A 84 -19.83 2.40 -3.61
CA VAL A 84 -19.24 3.25 -4.67
C VAL A 84 -19.93 2.97 -5.98
N ASN A 85 -20.36 4.03 -6.63
CA ASN A 85 -20.88 4.00 -7.97
C ASN A 85 -19.74 4.02 -8.98
N LEU A 86 -19.29 2.81 -9.31
CA LEU A 86 -18.24 2.56 -10.30
C LEU A 86 -18.65 3.04 -11.70
N TYR A 87 -19.95 3.21 -11.98
CA TYR A 87 -20.38 3.74 -13.28
C TYR A 87 -20.00 5.21 -13.47
N LYS A 88 -19.79 6.01 -12.41
CA LYS A 88 -19.23 7.37 -12.52
C LYS A 88 -17.73 7.33 -12.89
N CYS A 89 -17.07 6.20 -12.66
CA CYS A 89 -15.65 5.98 -12.92
C CYS A 89 -15.43 5.41 -14.33
N GLY A 90 -15.02 6.26 -15.27
CA GLY A 90 -14.67 5.84 -16.65
C GLY A 90 -15.69 6.18 -17.75
N GLN A 91 -16.79 6.88 -17.44
CA GLN A 91 -17.84 7.22 -18.43
C GLN A 91 -17.35 7.94 -19.69
N LYS A 92 -16.28 8.71 -19.60
CA LYS A 92 -15.76 9.52 -20.71
C LYS A 92 -14.52 8.92 -21.40
N GLY A 93 -14.27 7.62 -21.23
CA GLY A 93 -13.15 6.94 -21.90
C GLY A 93 -11.78 7.27 -21.31
N HIS A 94 -11.73 7.79 -20.09
CA HIS A 94 -10.50 7.94 -19.32
C HIS A 94 -10.34 6.73 -18.41
N ASP A 95 -9.37 5.86 -18.72
CA ASP A 95 -9.05 4.69 -17.89
C ASP A 95 -8.11 5.06 -16.71
N ARG A 96 -8.39 6.18 -16.03
CA ARG A 96 -7.62 6.65 -14.87
C ARG A 96 -8.56 7.18 -13.81
N LEU A 97 -8.13 7.11 -12.56
CA LEU A 97 -8.87 7.72 -11.46
C LEU A 97 -8.90 9.25 -11.59
N THR A 98 -10.09 9.83 -11.46
CA THR A 98 -10.31 11.28 -11.48
C THR A 98 -10.98 11.74 -10.19
N ILE A 99 -10.48 12.82 -9.60
CA ILE A 99 -10.91 13.33 -8.30
C ILE A 99 -11.23 14.81 -8.43
N TYR A 100 -12.43 15.18 -8.02
CA TYR A 100 -12.82 16.57 -7.86
C TYR A 100 -12.60 17.01 -6.42
N VAL A 101 -11.92 18.13 -6.25
CA VAL A 101 -11.69 18.76 -4.94
C VAL A 101 -12.68 19.91 -4.81
N TYR A 102 -13.46 19.90 -3.73
CA TYR A 102 -14.39 20.99 -3.44
C TYR A 102 -13.62 22.30 -3.22
N PRO A 103 -14.17 23.46 -3.61
CA PRO A 103 -13.53 24.75 -3.32
C PRO A 103 -13.38 24.96 -1.81
N LEU A 104 -12.37 25.72 -1.40
CA LEU A 104 -12.16 26.08 0.00
C LEU A 104 -13.35 26.90 0.51
N GLN A 105 -13.91 26.47 1.65
CA GLN A 105 -15.08 27.08 2.28
C GLN A 105 -14.91 27.04 3.80
N GLU A 106 -15.33 28.10 4.47
CA GLU A 106 -15.29 28.21 5.92
C GLU A 106 -16.72 28.03 6.47
N TYR A 107 -16.90 26.99 7.28
CA TYR A 107 -18.20 26.67 7.87
C TYR A 107 -18.28 27.25 9.27
N VAL A 108 -19.30 28.07 9.53
CA VAL A 108 -19.54 28.70 10.83
C VAL A 108 -20.87 28.22 11.38
N ASP A 109 -20.85 27.73 12.62
CA ASP A 109 -22.03 27.30 13.36
C ASP A 109 -22.85 28.52 13.80
N GLU A 110 -24.12 28.62 13.38
CA GLU A 110 -25.01 29.76 13.67
C GLU A 110 -25.20 29.94 15.18
N ASP A 111 -25.32 28.85 15.94
CA ASP A 111 -25.62 28.89 17.38
C ASP A 111 -24.40 29.32 18.21
N SER A 112 -23.19 28.93 17.79
CA SER A 112 -21.97 29.20 18.55
C SER A 112 -21.08 30.30 17.98
N GLY A 113 -21.33 30.75 16.74
CA GLY A 113 -20.49 31.72 16.02
C GLY A 113 -19.05 31.25 15.83
N LYS A 114 -18.79 29.95 15.97
CA LYS A 114 -17.45 29.34 15.88
C LYS A 114 -17.32 28.56 14.59
N THR A 115 -16.10 28.55 14.05
CA THR A 115 -15.74 27.75 12.90
C THR A 115 -15.85 26.26 13.25
N VAL A 116 -16.40 25.48 12.31
CA VAL A 116 -16.64 24.04 12.47
C VAL A 116 -15.35 23.24 12.40
N SER A 117 -14.47 23.61 11.48
CA SER A 117 -13.16 23.00 11.28
C SER A 117 -12.18 24.09 10.86
N ILE A 118 -10.99 24.09 11.47
CA ILE A 118 -9.89 24.98 11.09
C ILE A 118 -9.01 24.23 10.09
N LEU A 119 -8.77 24.82 8.93
CA LEU A 119 -7.90 24.23 7.90
C LEU A 119 -6.45 24.17 8.40
N THR A 120 -5.95 22.96 8.66
CA THR A 120 -4.56 22.73 9.05
C THR A 120 -3.62 22.78 7.86
N ARG A 121 -2.34 23.03 8.13
CA ARG A 121 -1.28 22.99 7.10
C ARG A 121 -1.17 21.59 6.50
N GLU A 122 -1.33 20.56 7.32
CA GLU A 122 -1.25 19.16 6.94
C GLU A 122 -2.39 18.80 5.97
N TYR A 123 -3.63 19.20 6.25
CA TYR A 123 -4.75 18.97 5.33
C TYR A 123 -4.61 19.79 4.04
N TYR A 124 -4.13 21.03 4.12
CA TYR A 124 -3.82 21.82 2.93
C TYR A 124 -2.79 21.12 2.02
N GLN A 125 -1.75 20.51 2.60
CA GLN A 125 -0.76 19.73 1.83
C GLN A 125 -1.38 18.51 1.13
N ILE A 126 -2.39 17.87 1.75
CA ILE A 126 -3.15 16.79 1.10
C ILE A 126 -3.94 17.33 -0.09
N LEU A 127 -4.71 18.41 0.10
CA LEU A 127 -5.47 19.04 -1.00
C LEU A 127 -4.55 19.47 -2.14
N GLU A 128 -3.43 20.11 -1.82
CA GLU A 128 -2.42 20.54 -2.78
C GLU A 128 -1.80 19.35 -3.54
N ALA A 129 -1.48 18.26 -2.84
CA ALA A 129 -0.98 17.03 -3.44
C ALA A 129 -1.97 16.45 -4.45
N VAL A 130 -3.27 16.40 -4.12
CA VAL A 130 -4.31 15.94 -5.04
C VAL A 130 -4.41 16.86 -6.26
N VAL A 131 -4.53 18.18 -6.07
CA VAL A 131 -4.66 19.17 -7.15
C VAL A 131 -3.44 19.20 -8.07
N ARG A 132 -2.23 18.94 -7.55
CA ARG A 132 -1.00 18.82 -8.34
C ARG A 132 -0.85 17.49 -9.04
N SER A 133 -1.50 16.43 -8.56
CA SER A 133 -1.40 15.08 -9.10
C SER A 133 -2.08 14.91 -10.46
N ARG A 134 -1.86 13.74 -11.08
CA ARG A 134 -2.56 13.33 -12.30
C ARG A 134 -4.04 12.99 -12.08
N TYR A 135 -4.46 12.82 -10.83
CA TYR A 135 -5.81 12.40 -10.47
C TYR A 135 -6.80 13.57 -10.46
N TYR A 136 -6.32 14.81 -10.36
CA TYR A 136 -7.20 15.97 -10.29
C TYR A 136 -8.01 16.19 -11.58
N THR A 137 -9.29 16.53 -11.41
CA THR A 137 -10.16 17.08 -12.46
C THR A 137 -10.92 18.33 -11.97
N PRO A 138 -11.00 19.39 -12.77
CA PRO A 138 -11.83 20.56 -12.45
C PRO A 138 -13.32 20.34 -12.71
N ASN A 139 -13.69 19.32 -13.50
CA ASN A 139 -15.07 19.08 -13.87
C ASN A 139 -15.69 18.02 -12.92
N PRO A 140 -16.68 18.38 -12.09
CA PRO A 140 -17.33 17.42 -11.19
C PRO A 140 -18.04 16.29 -11.95
N ASN A 141 -18.51 16.54 -13.18
CA ASN A 141 -19.15 15.52 -14.01
C ASN A 141 -18.17 14.49 -14.59
N GLU A 142 -16.86 14.73 -14.48
CA GLU A 142 -15.80 13.80 -14.90
C GLU A 142 -15.14 13.10 -13.73
N ALA A 143 -15.51 13.48 -12.51
CA ALA A 143 -14.92 12.97 -11.29
C ALA A 143 -15.49 11.59 -10.96
N CYS A 144 -14.58 10.65 -10.73
CA CYS A 144 -14.92 9.37 -10.14
C CYS A 144 -15.10 9.52 -8.63
N LEU A 145 -14.20 10.25 -7.96
CA LEU A 145 -14.26 10.49 -6.51
C LEU A 145 -14.32 11.98 -6.18
N PHE A 146 -14.82 12.30 -4.99
CA PHE A 146 -14.97 13.65 -4.48
C PHE A 146 -14.23 13.83 -3.15
N LEU A 147 -13.46 14.90 -3.02
CA LEU A 147 -12.69 15.22 -1.83
C LEU A 147 -13.18 16.55 -1.23
N PRO A 148 -13.93 16.53 -0.10
CA PRO A 148 -14.37 17.73 0.60
C PRO A 148 -13.19 18.58 1.09
N SER A 149 -13.35 19.91 1.09
CA SER A 149 -12.36 20.83 1.69
C SER A 149 -12.65 21.13 3.16
N ILE A 150 -13.17 20.13 3.88
CA ILE A 150 -13.46 20.18 5.32
C ILE A 150 -12.39 19.36 6.04
N ASP A 151 -11.64 20.01 6.94
CA ASP A 151 -10.55 19.36 7.65
C ASP A 151 -11.09 18.52 8.81
N VAL A 152 -11.01 17.20 8.65
CA VAL A 152 -11.30 16.20 9.69
C VAL A 152 -10.09 15.29 9.93
N LEU A 153 -8.89 15.76 9.61
CA LEU A 153 -7.67 14.98 9.70
C LEU A 153 -7.38 14.54 11.14
N ASN A 154 -7.73 15.40 12.11
CA ASN A 154 -7.75 15.10 13.53
C ASN A 154 -9.16 15.20 14.09
N GLY A 155 -9.76 14.04 14.34
CA GLY A 155 -11.11 13.93 14.88
C GLY A 155 -11.30 14.62 16.24
N ASN A 156 -10.24 14.75 17.05
CA ASN A 156 -10.32 15.38 18.38
C ASN A 156 -10.50 16.91 18.30
N LEU A 157 -10.13 17.54 17.18
CA LEU A 157 -10.20 19.00 17.02
C LEU A 157 -11.54 19.50 16.50
N VAL A 158 -12.41 18.59 16.03
CA VAL A 158 -13.68 18.95 15.39
C VAL A 158 -14.87 18.65 16.28
N LYS A 159 -15.94 19.44 16.10
CA LYS A 159 -17.26 19.17 16.69
C LYS A 159 -18.04 18.23 15.76
N PRO A 160 -18.39 17.00 16.19
CA PRO A 160 -19.01 16.01 15.30
C PRO A 160 -20.30 16.49 14.63
N SER A 161 -21.27 16.97 15.42
CA SER A 161 -22.57 17.40 14.90
C SER A 161 -22.49 18.51 13.85
N ALA A 162 -21.51 19.40 13.99
CA ALA A 162 -21.32 20.52 13.06
C ALA A 162 -20.64 20.07 11.76
N VAL A 163 -19.64 19.19 11.85
CA VAL A 163 -18.97 18.60 10.67
C VAL A 163 -19.92 17.74 9.86
N GLU A 164 -20.74 16.92 10.53
CA GLU A 164 -21.71 16.04 9.86
C GLU A 164 -22.73 16.82 9.04
N LYS A 165 -23.20 17.95 9.58
CA LYS A 165 -24.05 18.90 8.84
C LYS A 165 -23.30 19.55 7.68
N ALA A 166 -22.05 19.98 7.89
CA ALA A 166 -21.24 20.59 6.83
C ALA A 166 -20.95 19.62 5.66
N LEU A 167 -20.78 18.32 5.95
CA LEU A 167 -20.64 17.29 4.94
C LEU A 167 -21.95 17.05 4.18
N ALA A 168 -23.09 16.99 4.89
CA ALA A 168 -24.40 16.82 4.27
C ALA A 168 -24.77 17.97 3.31
N LEU A 169 -24.32 19.20 3.63
CA LEU A 169 -24.61 20.42 2.86
C LEU A 169 -23.83 20.51 1.54
N GLN A 170 -22.88 19.61 1.28
CA GLN A 170 -22.12 19.63 0.04
C GLN A 170 -23.02 19.32 -1.16
N ASN A 171 -22.94 20.16 -2.20
CA ASN A 171 -23.78 20.06 -3.40
C ASN A 171 -23.77 18.67 -4.09
N TYR A 172 -22.69 17.89 -3.95
CA TYR A 172 -22.58 16.56 -4.56
C TYR A 172 -22.52 15.42 -3.55
N TRP A 173 -22.78 15.65 -2.24
CA TRP A 173 -22.57 14.65 -1.18
C TRP A 173 -23.22 13.30 -1.48
N ASP A 174 -24.44 13.30 -2.03
CA ASP A 174 -25.16 12.11 -2.52
C ASP A 174 -25.07 10.92 -1.52
N ASN A 175 -25.36 11.21 -0.25
CA ASN A 175 -25.34 10.22 0.84
C ASN A 175 -23.93 9.59 1.03
N GLY A 176 -22.87 10.38 0.85
CA GLY A 176 -21.46 9.98 0.94
C GLY A 176 -20.96 9.13 -0.24
N GLU A 177 -21.77 8.87 -1.26
CA GLU A 177 -21.41 8.02 -2.39
C GLU A 177 -20.22 8.63 -3.17
N ASN A 178 -19.19 7.83 -3.45
CA ASN A 178 -17.95 8.25 -4.11
C ASN A 178 -17.15 9.36 -3.39
N HIS A 179 -17.43 9.66 -2.11
CA HIS A 179 -16.65 10.62 -1.34
C HIS A 179 -15.50 9.93 -0.62
N ILE A 180 -14.35 10.60 -0.56
CA ILE A 180 -13.19 10.20 0.24
C ILE A 180 -12.95 11.21 1.37
N ILE A 181 -12.65 10.70 2.56
CA ILE A 181 -12.40 11.52 3.75
C ILE A 181 -11.07 11.10 4.37
N PHE A 182 -10.18 12.05 4.59
CA PHE A 182 -8.93 11.81 5.31
C PHE A 182 -9.11 12.04 6.81
N ASN A 183 -8.86 11.01 7.61
CA ASN A 183 -8.95 11.08 9.07
C ASN A 183 -7.79 10.29 9.71
N MET A 184 -6.61 10.91 9.77
CA MET A 184 -5.40 10.24 10.27
C MET A 184 -5.44 9.97 11.77
N ILE A 185 -6.09 10.85 12.55
CA ILE A 185 -6.16 10.75 14.00
C ILE A 185 -7.63 10.56 14.40
N PRO A 186 -8.06 9.33 14.72
CA PRO A 186 -9.42 9.07 15.14
C PRO A 186 -9.71 9.70 16.51
N ARG A 187 -10.99 9.80 16.86
CA ARG A 187 -11.40 10.39 18.13
C ARG A 187 -11.09 9.46 19.31
N THR A 188 -10.59 10.05 20.38
CA THR A 188 -10.30 9.35 21.65
C THR A 188 -11.55 8.95 22.43
N ASP A 189 -12.69 9.60 22.20
CA ASP A 189 -13.98 9.29 22.84
C ASP A 189 -14.74 8.11 22.18
N GLY A 190 -14.19 7.53 21.12
CA GLY A 190 -14.80 6.44 20.37
C GLY A 190 -15.98 6.86 19.49
N TYR A 191 -16.27 8.16 19.38
CA TYR A 191 -17.34 8.65 18.52
C TYR A 191 -16.95 8.51 17.04
N VAL A 192 -17.81 7.84 16.26
CA VAL A 192 -17.62 7.65 14.81
C VAL A 192 -18.46 8.68 14.07
N LEU A 193 -17.80 9.52 13.25
CA LEU A 193 -18.48 10.55 12.45
C LEU A 193 -19.49 9.93 11.48
N LYS A 194 -20.67 10.55 11.40
CA LYS A 194 -21.72 10.24 10.42
C LYS A 194 -21.27 10.63 9.02
N THR A 195 -20.75 9.64 8.31
CA THR A 195 -20.12 9.79 6.99
C THR A 195 -20.84 8.95 5.92
N ASP A 196 -21.96 8.32 6.29
CA ASP A 196 -22.81 7.52 5.42
C ASP A 196 -21.99 6.49 4.60
N ARG A 197 -22.00 6.60 3.26
CA ARG A 197 -21.30 5.70 2.33
C ARG A 197 -19.92 6.20 1.90
N ALA A 198 -19.35 7.22 2.55
CA ALA A 198 -18.02 7.73 2.21
C ALA A 198 -16.90 6.74 2.57
N ILE A 199 -15.84 6.72 1.75
CA ILE A 199 -14.62 5.95 1.99
C ILE A 199 -13.76 6.72 2.99
N ILE A 200 -13.35 6.05 4.07
CA ILE A 200 -12.48 6.64 5.08
C ILE A 200 -11.04 6.22 4.79
N LEU A 201 -10.20 7.21 4.54
CA LEU A 201 -8.75 7.08 4.47
C LEU A 201 -8.22 7.51 5.83
N GLY A 202 -8.07 6.55 6.75
CA GLY A 202 -7.86 6.88 8.16
C GLY A 202 -6.80 6.07 8.87
N GLY A 203 -6.28 6.62 9.97
CA GLY A 203 -5.27 5.97 10.80
C GLY A 203 -5.87 5.26 12.01
N GLY A 204 -5.09 4.38 12.63
CA GLY A 204 -5.44 3.76 13.91
C GLY A 204 -6.65 2.83 13.87
N PHE A 205 -6.97 2.25 12.72
CA PHE A 205 -8.09 1.31 12.60
C PHE A 205 -7.87 0.05 13.45
N ASP A 206 -8.96 -0.36 14.11
CA ASP A 206 -9.10 -1.73 14.60
C ASP A 206 -9.82 -2.60 13.55
N THR A 207 -9.70 -3.92 13.71
CA THR A 207 -10.35 -4.91 12.84
C THR A 207 -11.89 -4.86 12.89
N TRP A 208 -12.49 -4.14 13.84
CA TRP A 208 -13.95 -4.01 13.97
C TRP A 208 -14.52 -2.82 13.21
N ALA A 209 -13.83 -1.67 13.22
CA ALA A 209 -14.23 -0.44 12.56
C ALA A 209 -13.71 -0.33 11.12
N TYR A 210 -12.73 -1.15 10.72
CA TYR A 210 -12.18 -1.19 9.38
C TYR A 210 -13.09 -1.93 8.39
N ARG A 211 -13.59 -1.24 7.35
CA ARG A 211 -14.33 -1.88 6.26
C ARG A 211 -13.35 -2.42 5.22
N ASN A 212 -12.99 -3.69 5.34
CA ASN A 212 -11.96 -4.33 4.52
C ASN A 212 -12.24 -4.20 3.00
N GLY A 213 -11.24 -3.75 2.25
CA GLY A 213 -11.34 -3.50 0.81
C GLY A 213 -12.17 -2.27 0.42
N PHE A 214 -12.78 -1.57 1.38
CA PHE A 214 -13.52 -0.32 1.16
C PHE A 214 -12.76 0.87 1.72
N ASP A 215 -12.54 0.90 3.04
CA ASP A 215 -11.70 1.90 3.71
C ASP A 215 -10.22 1.65 3.43
N LEU A 216 -9.36 2.62 3.77
CA LEU A 216 -7.91 2.48 3.60
C LEU A 216 -7.18 2.93 4.86
N SER A 217 -6.38 2.03 5.44
CA SER A 217 -5.52 2.37 6.58
C SER A 217 -4.36 3.26 6.14
N LEU A 218 -4.29 4.45 6.73
CA LEU A 218 -3.25 5.46 6.53
C LEU A 218 -2.27 5.49 7.72
N PRO A 219 -1.02 5.91 7.47
CA PRO A 219 -0.10 6.22 8.56
C PRO A 219 -0.51 7.51 9.27
N ILE A 220 -0.25 7.58 10.58
CA ILE A 220 -0.31 8.83 11.34
C ILE A 220 0.99 9.60 11.06
N TYR A 221 0.86 10.73 10.39
CA TYR A 221 2.00 11.55 9.97
C TYR A 221 2.61 12.31 11.14
N SER A 222 3.95 12.30 11.26
CA SER A 222 4.66 13.14 12.23
C SER A 222 5.31 14.34 11.55
N PRO A 223 5.01 15.59 11.97
CA PRO A 223 5.74 16.76 11.49
C PRO A 223 7.24 16.72 11.81
N THR A 224 7.65 15.97 12.86
CA THR A 224 9.07 15.85 13.26
C THR A 224 9.91 15.09 12.22
N GLN A 225 9.26 14.33 11.33
CA GLN A 225 9.92 13.52 10.30
C GLN A 225 10.54 14.34 9.16
N GLN A 226 10.07 15.57 8.92
CA GLN A 226 10.57 16.43 7.84
C GLN A 226 12.06 16.74 7.97
N ASN A 227 12.61 16.70 9.19
CA ASN A 227 14.00 17.02 9.49
C ASN A 227 14.96 15.81 9.37
N ILE A 228 14.47 14.63 8.95
CA ILE A 228 15.23 13.36 8.98
C ILE A 228 16.03 13.12 7.68
N ALA A 229 15.99 14.04 6.72
CA ALA A 229 16.64 13.92 5.41
C ALA A 229 18.15 13.57 5.45
N ASP A 230 18.85 13.87 6.54
CA ASP A 230 20.31 13.65 6.68
C ASP A 230 20.74 12.40 7.48
N LEU A 231 19.82 11.70 8.16
CA LEU A 231 20.19 10.54 9.01
C LEU A 231 20.29 9.23 8.21
N SER A 232 19.80 9.24 6.97
CA SER A 232 19.76 8.06 6.10
C SER A 232 21.18 7.60 5.69
N ALA A 233 22.12 8.49 5.40
CA ALA A 233 23.47 8.05 5.02
C ALA A 233 24.34 7.57 6.22
N LYS A 234 24.05 8.02 7.44
CA LYS A 234 24.92 7.82 8.61
C LYS A 234 24.51 6.65 9.52
N SER A 235 23.22 6.27 9.54
CA SER A 235 22.68 5.26 10.47
C SER A 235 22.89 3.79 10.04
N THR A 236 23.25 3.51 8.78
CA THR A 236 23.32 2.12 8.26
C THR A 236 24.48 1.28 8.79
N HIS A 237 25.48 1.90 9.44
CA HIS A 237 26.71 1.23 9.85
C HIS A 237 27.07 1.40 11.33
N LEU A 238 26.26 2.10 12.13
CA LEU A 238 26.56 2.28 13.55
C LEU A 238 26.03 1.09 14.34
N PRO A 239 26.84 0.45 15.20
CA PRO A 239 26.35 -0.57 16.12
C PRO A 239 25.33 0.08 17.06
N ARG A 240 24.08 -0.36 16.93
CA ARG A 240 22.99 0.10 17.79
C ARG A 240 23.20 -0.46 19.19
N ARG A 241 23.21 0.43 20.19
CA ARG A 241 23.61 0.09 21.57
C ARG A 241 22.56 -0.72 22.31
N ASN A 242 21.28 -0.47 22.02
CA ASN A 242 20.15 -1.10 22.69
C ASN A 242 19.50 -2.13 21.76
N LEU A 243 19.13 -3.28 22.31
CA LEU A 243 18.38 -4.29 21.56
C LEU A 243 16.96 -3.79 21.32
N LEU A 244 16.28 -3.33 22.37
CA LEU A 244 14.89 -2.89 22.34
C LEU A 244 14.73 -1.48 22.94
N ILE A 245 13.97 -0.62 22.28
CA ILE A 245 13.50 0.66 22.84
C ILE A 245 12.00 0.57 23.12
N VAL A 246 11.59 1.07 24.28
CA VAL A 246 10.18 1.17 24.70
C VAL A 246 9.88 2.57 25.22
N VAL A 247 8.79 3.17 24.75
CA VAL A 247 8.31 4.51 25.16
C VAL A 247 7.03 4.32 25.96
N LEU A 248 7.10 4.35 27.30
CA LEU A 248 5.96 4.08 28.19
C LEU A 248 4.79 5.07 28.07
N PRO A 249 5.00 6.39 27.88
CA PRO A 249 3.90 7.34 27.75
C PRO A 249 2.95 7.01 26.61
N ASN A 250 3.47 6.29 25.61
CA ASN A 250 2.80 5.90 24.39
C ASN A 250 2.16 4.51 24.51
N ILE A 251 2.02 4.00 25.74
CA ILE A 251 1.51 2.66 26.01
C ILE A 251 0.42 2.73 27.06
N TYR A 252 -0.65 1.96 26.83
CA TYR A 252 -1.78 1.87 27.73
C TYR A 252 -1.34 1.38 29.14
N PRO A 253 -1.74 2.06 30.24
CA PRO A 253 -1.21 1.81 31.58
C PRO A 253 -1.32 0.36 32.06
N LYS A 254 -2.32 -0.38 31.57
CA LYS A 254 -2.49 -1.81 31.84
C LYS A 254 -1.24 -2.64 31.52
N TYR A 255 -0.47 -2.25 30.49
CA TYR A 255 0.72 -2.97 30.05
C TYR A 255 2.01 -2.48 30.74
N HIS A 256 1.98 -1.35 31.47
CA HIS A 256 3.15 -0.78 32.10
C HIS A 256 3.84 -1.78 33.03
N ASN A 257 3.08 -2.50 33.86
CA ASN A 257 3.65 -3.48 34.79
C ASN A 257 4.43 -4.59 34.06
N GLN A 258 3.88 -5.11 32.95
CA GLN A 258 4.54 -6.16 32.16
C GLN A 258 5.82 -5.64 31.47
N ILE A 259 5.80 -4.39 31.02
CA ILE A 259 6.96 -3.73 30.40
C ILE A 259 8.03 -3.43 31.44
N HIS A 260 7.63 -2.97 32.63
CA HIS A 260 8.52 -2.76 33.74
C HIS A 260 9.23 -4.06 34.15
N THR A 261 8.51 -5.18 34.25
CA THR A 261 9.15 -6.48 34.52
C THR A 261 10.15 -6.86 33.43
N LEU A 262 9.79 -6.64 32.15
CA LEU A 262 10.67 -6.92 31.02
C LEU A 262 11.95 -6.07 31.06
N PHE A 263 11.85 -4.81 31.48
CA PHE A 263 12.99 -3.92 31.69
C PHE A 263 13.87 -4.36 32.87
N VAL A 264 13.27 -4.72 34.01
CA VAL A 264 13.98 -5.19 35.21
C VAL A 264 14.76 -6.47 34.93
N ASP A 265 14.18 -7.39 34.15
CA ASP A 265 14.82 -8.64 33.77
C ASP A 265 15.98 -8.43 32.78
N ASN A 266 15.97 -7.34 31.99
CA ASN A 266 16.91 -7.11 30.89
C ASN A 266 17.44 -5.65 30.82
N PRO A 267 18.09 -5.13 31.89
CA PRO A 267 18.41 -3.70 32.02
C PRO A 267 19.49 -3.20 31.06
N ASN A 268 20.30 -4.11 30.50
CA ASN A 268 21.36 -3.77 29.53
C ASN A 268 20.87 -3.77 28.08
N GLU A 269 19.79 -4.51 27.79
CA GLU A 269 19.28 -4.71 26.44
C GLU A 269 18.11 -3.79 26.10
N VAL A 270 17.26 -3.51 27.10
CA VAL A 270 16.05 -2.70 26.96
C VAL A 270 16.30 -1.27 27.42
N LEU A 271 15.97 -0.29 26.59
CA LEU A 271 15.91 1.12 26.96
C LEU A 271 14.44 1.53 27.12
N MET A 272 14.02 1.72 28.36
CA MET A 272 12.69 2.19 28.70
C MET A 272 12.69 3.70 28.97
N LEU A 273 11.79 4.40 28.28
CA LEU A 273 11.63 5.85 28.35
C LEU A 273 10.29 6.18 29.00
N ASP A 274 10.31 7.14 29.91
CA ASP A 274 9.14 7.62 30.63
C ASP A 274 9.08 9.15 30.66
N LYS A 275 7.98 9.73 31.13
CA LYS A 275 7.89 11.17 31.37
C LYS A 275 8.94 11.60 32.39
N CYS A 276 9.61 12.71 32.13
CA CYS A 276 10.57 13.28 33.08
C CYS A 276 9.85 13.80 34.33
N VAL A 277 10.22 13.30 35.51
CA VAL A 277 9.74 13.81 36.79
C VAL A 277 10.60 15.00 37.21
N THR A 278 10.18 16.23 36.88
CA THR A 278 10.83 17.46 37.35
C THR A 278 9.88 18.28 38.23
N HIS A 279 10.35 18.69 39.41
CA HIS A 279 9.60 19.51 40.38
C HIS A 279 9.44 20.99 39.98
N THR A 280 9.90 21.40 38.80
CA THR A 280 9.77 22.78 38.30
C THR A 280 8.74 22.85 37.19
N LYS A 281 7.73 23.72 37.38
CA LYS A 281 6.59 23.94 36.47
C LYS A 281 6.97 24.51 35.07
N GLU A 282 8.26 24.62 34.75
CA GLU A 282 8.77 25.30 33.56
C GLU A 282 9.20 24.36 32.42
N PHE A 283 9.27 23.05 32.64
CA PHE A 283 9.69 22.08 31.60
C PHE A 283 8.53 21.29 30.95
N SER A 284 7.29 21.64 31.27
CA SER A 284 6.05 21.04 30.75
C SER A 284 5.74 21.38 29.29
N ILE A 285 6.61 22.11 28.58
CA ILE A 285 6.32 22.68 27.26
C ILE A 285 6.94 21.87 26.10
N LYS A 286 7.74 20.83 26.38
CA LYS A 286 8.29 19.96 25.32
C LYS A 286 7.89 18.50 25.52
N ASN A 287 6.80 18.08 24.86
CA ASN A 287 6.42 16.67 24.66
C ASN A 287 7.53 15.83 23.97
N THR A 288 8.63 16.44 23.53
CA THR A 288 9.77 15.81 22.86
C THR A 288 10.90 15.36 23.81
N MET A 289 10.73 15.47 25.13
CA MET A 289 11.76 15.07 26.09
C MET A 289 11.25 13.95 27.00
N HIS A 290 11.85 12.76 26.85
CA HIS A 290 11.61 11.62 27.74
C HIS A 290 12.83 11.34 28.60
N CYS A 291 12.61 10.79 29.79
CA CYS A 291 13.68 10.43 30.70
C CYS A 291 13.90 8.92 30.68
N ASN A 292 15.16 8.52 30.74
CA ASN A 292 15.49 7.14 31.07
C ASN A 292 15.02 6.86 32.51
N SER A 293 14.10 5.91 32.67
CA SER A 293 13.50 5.55 33.96
C SER A 293 14.53 5.21 35.04
N SER A 294 15.72 4.71 34.67
CA SER A 294 16.75 4.31 35.65
C SER A 294 17.80 5.37 35.97
N ARG A 295 17.97 6.39 35.12
CA ARG A 295 19.09 7.35 35.26
C ARG A 295 18.66 8.81 35.33
N GLY A 296 17.37 9.10 35.15
CA GLY A 296 16.83 10.48 35.13
C GLY A 296 17.41 11.35 34.01
N LYS A 297 18.16 10.78 33.06
CA LYS A 297 18.79 11.51 31.97
C LYS A 297 17.74 11.77 30.90
N SER A 298 17.55 13.04 30.54
CA SER A 298 16.70 13.45 29.43
C SER A 298 17.27 12.95 28.10
N VAL A 299 16.38 12.47 27.25
CA VAL A 299 16.66 11.96 25.92
C VAL A 299 15.69 12.64 24.95
N ASP A 300 16.27 13.08 23.85
CA ASP A 300 15.54 13.74 22.76
C ASP A 300 14.72 12.73 21.95
N TYR A 301 13.42 12.98 21.86
CA TYR A 301 12.44 12.21 21.11
C TYR A 301 12.03 12.96 19.85
N PRO A 302 11.90 12.30 18.68
CA PRO A 302 12.03 10.85 18.41
C PRO A 302 13.45 10.33 18.17
N ARG A 303 14.48 11.17 18.30
CA ARG A 303 15.89 10.84 17.96
C ARG A 303 16.45 9.62 18.70
N VAL A 304 15.90 9.27 19.86
CA VAL A 304 16.27 8.08 20.63
C VAL A 304 16.22 6.78 19.82
N PHE A 305 15.32 6.66 18.84
CA PHE A 305 15.16 5.47 18.01
C PHE A 305 16.41 5.14 17.17
N GLU A 306 17.31 6.11 16.95
CA GLU A 306 18.62 5.87 16.33
C GLU A 306 19.47 4.83 17.10
N LYS A 307 19.25 4.70 18.41
CA LYS A 307 20.07 3.86 19.30
C LYS A 307 19.62 2.40 19.40
N GLY A 308 18.38 2.09 18.98
CA GLY A 308 17.73 0.79 19.23
C GLY A 308 17.62 -0.06 17.98
N THR A 309 17.92 -1.35 18.06
CA THR A 309 17.75 -2.27 16.93
C THR A 309 16.28 -2.52 16.64
N PHE A 310 15.53 -2.82 17.69
CA PHE A 310 14.10 -3.04 17.69
C PHE A 310 13.39 -1.97 18.52
N CYS A 311 12.18 -1.60 18.13
CA CYS A 311 11.36 -0.62 18.84
C CYS A 311 9.96 -1.20 19.03
N LEU A 312 9.49 -1.21 20.27
CA LEU A 312 8.18 -1.77 20.59
C LEU A 312 7.07 -0.82 20.13
N TYR A 313 6.11 -1.35 19.40
CA TYR A 313 4.84 -0.69 19.07
C TYR A 313 3.70 -1.48 19.72
N CYS A 314 3.02 -0.85 20.67
CA CYS A 314 1.93 -1.41 21.47
C CYS A 314 0.71 -0.49 21.45
N HIS A 315 -0.41 -0.94 22.04
CA HIS A 315 -1.60 -0.12 22.24
C HIS A 315 -1.24 1.17 23.00
N SER A 316 -1.42 2.33 22.37
CA SER A 316 -1.24 3.64 23.00
C SER A 316 -2.52 4.14 23.65
N VAL A 317 -2.36 4.98 24.68
CA VAL A 317 -3.45 5.76 25.29
C VAL A 317 -3.90 6.87 24.34
N ASN A 318 -2.97 7.39 23.54
CA ASN A 318 -3.22 8.48 22.62
C ASN A 318 -3.23 7.89 21.20
N SER A 319 -4.39 7.87 20.58
CA SER A 319 -4.57 7.57 19.15
C SER A 319 -3.85 8.55 18.21
N ASP A 320 -3.17 9.54 18.78
CA ASP A 320 -2.60 10.71 18.11
C ASP A 320 -1.09 10.52 17.83
N GLU A 321 -0.53 9.37 18.20
CA GLU A 321 0.91 9.13 18.16
C GLU A 321 1.37 8.48 16.85
N SER A 322 2.40 9.10 16.26
CA SER A 322 3.00 8.74 14.97
C SER A 322 4.19 7.78 15.11
N ASP A 323 4.27 7.08 16.24
CA ASP A 323 5.37 6.22 16.67
C ASP A 323 5.84 5.27 15.58
N LEU A 324 4.90 4.60 14.91
CA LEU A 324 5.24 3.63 13.88
C LEU A 324 6.02 4.27 12.72
N MET A 325 5.63 5.49 12.32
CA MET A 325 6.32 6.22 11.27
C MET A 325 7.66 6.78 11.75
N GLU A 326 7.75 7.22 13.01
CA GLU A 326 9.01 7.69 13.60
C GLU A 326 10.02 6.54 13.76
N ILE A 327 9.59 5.37 14.24
CA ILE A 327 10.39 4.15 14.33
C ILE A 327 11.01 3.79 12.96
N LEU A 328 10.18 3.80 11.91
CA LEU A 328 10.62 3.53 10.54
C LEU A 328 11.58 4.62 10.01
N ALA A 329 11.29 5.90 10.30
CA ALA A 329 12.13 7.02 9.87
C ALA A 329 13.55 6.94 10.44
N TYR A 330 13.70 6.49 11.70
CA TYR A 330 14.99 6.25 12.35
C TYR A 330 15.57 4.86 12.08
N ASN A 331 15.00 4.10 11.14
CA ASN A 331 15.45 2.77 10.72
C ASN A 331 15.54 1.76 11.90
N CYS A 332 14.70 1.97 12.92
CA CYS A 332 14.50 0.99 13.99
C CYS A 332 13.46 -0.02 13.53
N ILE A 333 13.68 -1.31 13.78
CA ILE A 333 12.75 -2.35 13.33
C ILE A 333 11.52 -2.32 14.25
N PRO A 334 10.31 -2.02 13.73
CA PRO A 334 9.10 -2.05 14.54
C PRO A 334 8.77 -3.48 14.96
N VAL A 335 8.52 -3.64 16.26
CA VAL A 335 8.00 -4.86 16.87
C VAL A 335 6.57 -4.61 17.25
N ILE A 336 5.65 -5.13 16.45
CA ILE A 336 4.22 -4.89 16.55
C ILE A 336 3.64 -5.92 17.54
N ALA A 337 3.24 -5.43 18.70
CA ALA A 337 2.60 -6.21 19.76
C ALA A 337 1.17 -5.70 20.00
N VAL A 338 0.40 -5.69 18.91
CA VAL A 338 -1.02 -5.34 18.87
C VAL A 338 -1.72 -6.36 18.00
N ASP A 339 -2.64 -7.14 18.57
CA ASP A 339 -3.23 -8.28 17.85
C ASP A 339 -4.30 -7.83 16.83
N ASN A 340 -5.10 -6.81 17.15
CA ASN A 340 -6.30 -6.41 16.41
C ASN A 340 -6.17 -5.09 15.61
N SER A 341 -4.96 -4.57 15.40
CA SER A 341 -4.72 -3.35 14.62
C SER A 341 -4.60 -3.63 13.12
N VAL A 342 -5.12 -2.72 12.30
CA VAL A 342 -4.88 -2.68 10.85
C VAL A 342 -3.74 -1.72 10.54
N LEU A 343 -2.65 -2.23 9.98
CA LEU A 343 -1.44 -1.46 9.72
C LEU A 343 -1.58 -0.54 8.50
N PRO A 344 -0.82 0.57 8.44
CA PRO A 344 -0.85 1.47 7.29
C PRO A 344 -0.57 0.76 5.96
N PHE A 345 -1.47 0.93 5.00
CA PHE A 345 -1.41 0.28 3.69
C PHE A 345 -1.24 -1.26 3.72
N GLU A 346 -1.72 -1.94 4.77
CA GLU A 346 -1.62 -3.40 4.92
C GLU A 346 -2.20 -4.19 3.73
N ASP A 347 -3.17 -3.61 3.03
CA ASP A 347 -3.76 -4.15 1.80
C ASP A 347 -2.75 -4.46 0.69
N VAL A 348 -1.66 -3.69 0.61
CA VAL A 348 -0.67 -3.80 -0.46
C VAL A 348 0.75 -4.01 0.05
N LEU A 349 1.07 -3.59 1.27
CA LEU A 349 2.39 -3.74 1.89
C LEU A 349 2.45 -4.97 2.78
N ASP A 350 3.44 -5.83 2.52
CA ASP A 350 3.76 -6.97 3.38
C ASP A 350 4.67 -6.51 4.53
N TRP A 351 4.03 -6.17 5.65
CA TRP A 351 4.70 -5.74 6.88
C TRP A 351 5.69 -6.78 7.44
N SER A 352 5.57 -8.06 7.09
CA SER A 352 6.51 -9.10 7.55
C SER A 352 7.91 -8.96 6.94
N LEU A 353 8.04 -8.18 5.86
CA LEU A 353 9.31 -7.93 5.19
C LEU A 353 10.16 -6.87 5.91
N PHE A 354 9.57 -6.07 6.80
CA PHE A 354 10.27 -4.98 7.49
C PHE A 354 9.86 -4.75 8.96
N SER A 355 8.97 -5.58 9.51
CA SER A 355 8.59 -5.56 10.93
C SER A 355 8.60 -6.98 11.53
N LEU A 356 8.46 -7.06 12.84
CA LEU A 356 8.23 -8.32 13.56
C LEU A 356 6.89 -8.23 14.30
N LYS A 357 5.99 -9.19 14.10
CA LYS A 357 4.73 -9.28 14.85
C LYS A 357 4.87 -10.27 16.01
N ILE A 358 4.46 -9.85 17.20
CA ILE A 358 4.46 -10.66 18.42
C ILE A 358 3.08 -10.60 19.05
N ARG A 359 2.58 -11.74 19.53
CA ARG A 359 1.29 -11.78 20.23
C ARG A 359 1.41 -11.12 21.59
N GLU A 360 0.37 -10.40 22.00
CA GLU A 360 0.37 -9.74 23.31
C GLU A 360 0.58 -10.71 24.48
N ALA A 361 0.05 -11.93 24.36
CA ALA A 361 0.24 -12.99 25.35
C ALA A 361 1.71 -13.44 25.51
N GLU A 362 2.55 -13.21 24.50
CA GLU A 362 3.95 -13.65 24.46
C GLU A 362 4.95 -12.54 24.82
N MET A 363 4.45 -11.40 25.31
CA MET A 363 5.28 -10.22 25.65
C MET A 363 6.41 -10.53 26.64
N HIS A 364 6.21 -11.45 27.58
CA HIS A 364 7.23 -11.89 28.53
C HIS A 364 8.47 -12.54 27.86
N ALA A 365 8.30 -13.16 26.69
CA ALA A 365 9.38 -13.81 25.95
C ALA A 365 9.99 -12.92 24.85
N LEU A 366 9.57 -11.65 24.77
CA LEU A 366 9.93 -10.70 23.72
C LEU A 366 11.45 -10.56 23.55
N VAL A 367 12.18 -10.20 24.62
CA VAL A 367 13.64 -9.99 24.55
C VAL A 367 14.36 -11.25 24.09
N LYS A 368 13.98 -12.42 24.65
CA LYS A 368 14.53 -13.72 24.25
C LYS A 368 14.27 -14.04 22.78
N LYS A 369 13.10 -13.69 22.24
CA LYS A 369 12.82 -13.88 20.80
C LYS A 369 13.68 -12.94 19.95
N LEU A 370 13.79 -11.67 20.34
CA LEU A 370 14.55 -10.67 19.60
C LEU A 370 16.05 -10.99 19.56
N SER A 371 16.62 -11.52 20.65
CA SER A 371 18.03 -11.92 20.70
C SER A 371 18.37 -13.12 19.81
N THR A 372 17.38 -13.92 19.41
CA THR A 372 17.57 -15.03 18.45
C THR A 372 17.57 -14.61 16.99
N VAL A 373 17.21 -13.35 16.69
CA VAL A 373 17.15 -12.86 15.31
C VAL A 373 18.57 -12.62 14.79
N SER A 374 18.93 -13.33 13.71
CA SER A 374 20.25 -13.19 13.08
C SER A 374 20.52 -11.79 12.53
N HIS A 375 21.77 -11.35 12.55
CA HIS A 375 22.19 -10.06 11.96
C HIS A 375 21.83 -9.91 10.48
N THR A 376 21.83 -11.00 9.70
CA THR A 376 21.41 -10.98 8.29
C THR A 376 19.94 -10.58 8.17
N LYS A 377 19.05 -11.22 8.94
CA LYS A 377 17.63 -10.87 8.97
C LYS A 377 17.39 -9.44 9.47
N ILE A 378 18.13 -8.98 10.48
CA ILE A 378 18.05 -7.58 10.96
C ILE A 378 18.39 -6.60 9.82
N PHE A 379 19.48 -6.87 9.09
CA PHE A 379 19.90 -6.05 7.96
C PHE A 379 18.84 -6.03 6.85
N GLU A 380 18.25 -7.18 6.51
CA GLU A 380 17.16 -7.27 5.53
C GLU A 380 15.93 -6.45 5.95
N LEU A 381 15.49 -6.59 7.21
CA LEU A 381 14.33 -5.86 7.76
C LEU A 381 14.57 -4.35 7.72
N GLN A 382 15.75 -3.88 8.13
CA GLN A 382 16.13 -2.47 8.09
C GLN A 382 16.21 -1.93 6.66
N ARG A 383 16.87 -2.68 5.75
CA ARG A 383 16.97 -2.28 4.33
C ARG A 383 15.59 -2.12 3.71
N GLN A 384 14.69 -3.08 3.95
CA GLN A 384 13.33 -3.03 3.44
C GLN A 384 12.53 -1.90 4.10
N GLY A 385 12.56 -1.77 5.43
CA GLY A 385 11.82 -0.74 6.17
C GLY A 385 12.19 0.67 5.74
N ARG A 386 13.48 0.94 5.55
CA ARG A 386 13.96 2.20 4.96
C ARG A 386 13.37 2.46 3.58
N TRP A 387 13.41 1.46 2.70
CA TRP A 387 12.93 1.63 1.32
C TRP A 387 11.43 1.93 1.32
N VAL A 388 10.64 1.15 2.07
CA VAL A 388 9.20 1.36 2.25
C VAL A 388 8.92 2.77 2.78
N TYR A 389 9.63 3.19 3.83
CA TYR A 389 9.47 4.52 4.41
C TYR A 389 9.72 5.63 3.39
N HIS A 390 10.85 5.60 2.68
CA HIS A 390 11.17 6.62 1.70
C HIS A 390 10.22 6.63 0.49
N ARG A 391 9.66 5.47 0.12
CA ARG A 391 8.78 5.33 -1.04
C ARG A 391 7.34 5.76 -0.75
N TYR A 392 6.81 5.43 0.44
CA TYR A 392 5.38 5.52 0.74
C TYR A 392 5.04 6.42 1.94
N PHE A 393 5.95 6.59 2.89
CA PHE A 393 5.65 7.24 4.18
C PHE A 393 6.45 8.52 4.47
N LYS A 394 7.34 8.92 3.56
CA LYS A 394 8.29 10.04 3.76
C LYS A 394 7.61 11.38 4.10
N ASP A 395 6.53 11.70 3.41
CA ASP A 395 5.81 12.98 3.52
C ASP A 395 4.33 12.80 3.14
N LEU A 396 3.51 13.80 3.47
CA LEU A 396 2.06 13.77 3.18
C LEU A 396 1.75 13.65 1.69
N ASN A 397 2.61 14.16 0.81
CA ASN A 397 2.45 14.01 -0.62
C ASN A 397 2.63 12.55 -1.06
N ALA A 398 3.68 11.87 -0.58
CA ALA A 398 3.90 10.45 -0.83
C ALA A 398 2.74 9.59 -0.27
N ILE A 399 2.28 9.88 0.95
CA ILE A 399 1.16 9.18 1.59
C ILE A 399 -0.12 9.36 0.77
N THR A 400 -0.44 10.60 0.37
CA THR A 400 -1.65 10.93 -0.40
C THR A 400 -1.62 10.23 -1.76
N LEU A 401 -0.52 10.35 -2.52
CA LEU A 401 -0.41 9.72 -3.84
C LEU A 401 -0.46 8.19 -3.76
N THR A 402 0.14 7.60 -2.71
CA THR A 402 0.07 6.16 -2.45
C THR A 402 -1.37 5.73 -2.18
N ALA A 403 -2.09 6.47 -1.34
CA ALA A 403 -3.50 6.19 -1.04
C ALA A 403 -4.35 6.22 -2.31
N LEU A 404 -4.18 7.24 -3.15
CA LEU A 404 -4.90 7.36 -4.42
C LEU A 404 -4.54 6.25 -5.42
N GLU A 405 -3.28 5.82 -5.44
CA GLU A 405 -2.84 4.69 -6.27
C GLU A 405 -3.45 3.35 -5.81
N ILE A 406 -3.60 3.14 -4.50
CA ILE A 406 -4.30 1.97 -3.95
C ILE A 406 -5.79 2.00 -4.33
N LEU A 407 -6.44 3.17 -4.20
CA LEU A 407 -7.84 3.33 -4.63
C LEU A 407 -8.00 3.10 -6.14
N GLU A 408 -7.08 3.59 -6.96
CA GLU A 408 -7.09 3.35 -8.41
C GLU A 408 -6.96 1.85 -8.72
N ASN A 409 -6.08 1.12 -8.04
CA ASN A 409 -5.96 -0.33 -8.20
C ASN A 409 -7.26 -1.07 -7.83
N ARG A 410 -7.98 -0.61 -6.79
CA ARG A 410 -9.27 -1.19 -6.38
C ARG A 410 -10.37 -0.93 -7.41
N ILE A 411 -10.45 0.30 -7.93
CA ILE A 411 -11.48 0.72 -8.91
C ILE A 411 -11.19 0.16 -10.31
N PHE A 412 -9.91 0.06 -10.70
CA PHE A 412 -9.46 -0.47 -11.99
C PHE A 412 -8.53 -1.69 -11.82
N PRO A 413 -9.04 -2.87 -11.39
CA PRO A 413 -8.22 -4.05 -11.11
C PRO A 413 -7.37 -4.54 -12.30
N HIS A 414 -7.82 -4.28 -13.53
CA HIS A 414 -7.10 -4.66 -14.75
C HIS A 414 -5.77 -3.91 -14.96
N LYS A 415 -5.56 -2.79 -14.25
CA LYS A 415 -4.31 -2.01 -14.22
C LYS A 415 -3.58 -2.11 -12.89
N ALA A 416 -4.10 -2.89 -11.96
CA ALA A 416 -3.56 -2.95 -10.62
C ALA A 416 -2.14 -3.51 -10.63
N ARG A 417 -1.26 -2.85 -9.87
CA ARG A 417 0.06 -3.40 -9.55
C ARG A 417 -0.07 -4.70 -8.78
N SER A 418 0.83 -5.64 -9.03
CA SER A 418 0.87 -6.85 -8.21
C SER A 418 1.39 -6.52 -6.81
N VAL A 419 1.03 -7.34 -5.82
CA VAL A 419 1.55 -7.22 -4.44
C VAL A 419 3.09 -7.27 -4.44
N MET A 420 3.70 -7.99 -5.39
CA MET A 420 5.16 -8.03 -5.51
C MET A 420 5.75 -6.68 -5.94
N ASP A 421 5.08 -5.94 -6.82
CA ASP A 421 5.54 -4.62 -7.29
C ASP A 421 5.49 -3.57 -6.16
N TRP A 422 4.55 -3.72 -5.22
CA TRP A 422 4.46 -2.87 -4.03
C TRP A 422 5.57 -3.14 -2.99
N ASN A 423 6.13 -4.35 -3.00
CA ASN A 423 7.04 -4.81 -1.93
C ASN A 423 8.46 -5.06 -2.40
N LYS A 424 8.73 -4.97 -3.71
CA LYS A 424 10.06 -5.15 -4.26
C LYS A 424 10.68 -3.78 -4.54
N PRO A 425 11.85 -3.48 -3.96
CA PRO A 425 12.64 -2.34 -4.38
C PRO A 425 12.87 -2.39 -5.88
N ASP A 426 12.79 -1.23 -6.55
CA ASP A 426 13.18 -1.07 -7.94
C ASP A 426 14.69 -1.33 -8.07
N ASP A 427 15.11 -2.60 -8.03
CA ASP A 427 16.47 -3.04 -8.30
C ASP A 427 16.70 -2.93 -9.81
N ASN A 428 16.74 -1.70 -10.32
CA ASN A 428 16.89 -1.40 -11.74
C ASN A 428 17.79 -0.19 -11.97
N TYR A 429 19.10 -0.40 -11.78
CA TYR A 429 20.07 0.26 -12.65
C TYR A 429 20.32 -0.53 -13.95
N ARG A 430 19.81 -1.78 -14.12
CA ARG A 430 20.11 -2.60 -15.32
C ARG A 430 19.07 -3.62 -15.83
N SER A 431 17.88 -3.80 -15.25
CA SER A 431 16.89 -4.74 -15.82
C SER A 431 15.66 -4.00 -16.35
N THR A 432 15.88 -3.18 -17.37
CA THR A 432 14.83 -2.86 -18.33
C THR A 432 14.32 -4.18 -18.92
N PHE A 433 13.25 -4.74 -18.36
CA PHE A 433 12.48 -5.74 -19.08
C PHE A 433 11.86 -5.01 -20.26
N ASN A 434 12.43 -5.23 -21.44
CA ASN A 434 11.91 -4.71 -22.69
C ASN A 434 10.47 -5.26 -22.85
N PRO A 435 9.44 -4.39 -22.99
CA PRO A 435 8.03 -4.80 -23.02
C PRO A 435 7.67 -5.73 -24.19
N LEU A 436 8.60 -5.96 -25.13
CA LEU A 436 8.49 -6.95 -26.20
C LEU A 436 8.76 -8.40 -25.74
N PHE A 437 9.22 -8.61 -24.51
CA PHE A 437 9.46 -9.94 -23.94
C PHE A 437 8.65 -10.14 -22.66
N LEU A 438 7.33 -10.18 -22.80
CA LEU A 438 6.53 -10.95 -21.83
C LEU A 438 7.06 -12.39 -21.86
N PRO A 439 7.38 -13.02 -20.72
CA PRO A 439 7.78 -14.41 -20.72
C PRO A 439 6.61 -15.23 -21.28
N ILE A 440 6.87 -15.96 -22.37
CA ILE A 440 5.91 -16.85 -23.06
C ILE A 440 5.31 -17.88 -22.08
N ILE A 441 6.00 -18.13 -20.97
CA ILE A 441 5.62 -19.05 -19.91
C ILE A 441 5.49 -18.25 -18.61
N SER A 442 4.31 -18.28 -17.98
CA SER A 442 4.13 -17.73 -16.64
C SER A 442 5.14 -18.37 -15.67
N PRO A 443 5.88 -17.59 -14.86
CA PRO A 443 6.82 -18.11 -13.87
C PRO A 443 6.16 -19.17 -12.99
N LYS A 444 6.88 -20.26 -12.65
CA LYS A 444 6.37 -21.34 -11.78
C LYS A 444 5.91 -20.84 -10.39
N ALA A 445 6.38 -19.66 -9.97
CA ALA A 445 5.96 -18.98 -8.73
C ALA A 445 4.57 -18.32 -8.83
N GLN A 446 4.11 -17.96 -10.04
CA GLN A 446 2.82 -17.34 -10.35
C GLN A 446 1.78 -18.34 -10.90
N GLY A 447 1.96 -19.64 -10.66
CA GLY A 447 1.09 -20.69 -11.22
C GLY A 447 -0.39 -20.49 -10.88
N PHE A 448 -1.27 -21.17 -11.61
CA PHE A 448 -2.72 -21.10 -11.37
C PHE A 448 -3.22 -22.35 -10.62
N THR A 449 -4.29 -22.15 -9.84
CA THR A 449 -5.08 -23.20 -9.22
C THR A 449 -6.27 -23.51 -10.13
N ALA A 450 -6.39 -24.75 -10.60
CA ALA A 450 -7.55 -25.16 -11.41
C ALA A 450 -8.71 -25.53 -10.48
N VAL A 451 -9.81 -24.78 -10.55
CA VAL A 451 -11.07 -25.11 -9.85
C VAL A 451 -12.00 -25.80 -10.83
N ILE A 452 -12.24 -27.09 -10.63
CA ILE A 452 -13.04 -27.94 -11.51
C ILE A 452 -14.34 -28.28 -10.80
N LEU A 453 -15.46 -27.76 -11.30
CA LEU A 453 -16.79 -28.18 -10.90
C LEU A 453 -17.24 -29.30 -11.83
N THR A 454 -17.59 -30.46 -11.28
CA THR A 454 -18.08 -31.60 -12.08
C THR A 454 -19.33 -32.22 -11.47
N TYR A 455 -20.21 -32.70 -12.34
CA TYR A 455 -21.46 -33.38 -12.02
C TYR A 455 -21.47 -34.74 -12.71
N ASP A 456 -21.35 -35.82 -11.93
CA ASP A 456 -21.58 -37.21 -12.37
C ASP A 456 -20.86 -37.67 -13.67
N ARG A 457 -19.72 -37.04 -14.01
CA ARG A 457 -18.91 -37.34 -15.20
C ARG A 457 -17.46 -37.64 -14.81
N VAL A 458 -17.25 -38.82 -14.23
CA VAL A 458 -15.97 -39.24 -13.64
C VAL A 458 -14.87 -39.38 -14.71
N GLU A 459 -15.16 -40.00 -15.86
CA GLU A 459 -14.16 -40.20 -16.92
C GLU A 459 -13.66 -38.89 -17.55
N SER A 460 -14.57 -37.94 -17.79
CA SER A 460 -14.23 -36.62 -18.31
C SER A 460 -13.41 -35.80 -17.29
N LEU A 461 -13.71 -35.94 -16.00
CA LEU A 461 -12.92 -35.34 -14.93
C LEU A 461 -11.48 -35.88 -14.94
N PHE A 462 -11.29 -37.21 -15.00
CA PHE A 462 -9.95 -37.80 -15.02
C PHE A 462 -9.15 -37.38 -16.25
N THR A 463 -9.78 -37.36 -17.42
CA THR A 463 -9.15 -36.89 -18.66
C THR A 463 -8.70 -35.42 -18.55
N LEU A 464 -9.57 -34.55 -18.00
CA LEU A 464 -9.25 -33.14 -17.77
C LEU A 464 -8.10 -32.97 -16.78
N ILE A 465 -8.11 -33.72 -15.67
CA ILE A 465 -7.04 -33.70 -14.67
C ILE A 465 -5.70 -34.15 -15.28
N GLN A 466 -5.69 -35.22 -16.08
CA GLN A 466 -4.49 -35.71 -16.75
C GLN A 466 -3.92 -34.66 -17.72
N LYS A 467 -4.77 -34.01 -18.51
CA LYS A 467 -4.35 -32.92 -19.42
C LYS A 467 -3.85 -31.70 -18.66
N LEU A 468 -4.48 -31.33 -17.55
CA LEU A 468 -4.03 -30.21 -16.71
C LEU A 468 -2.71 -30.51 -16.00
N ALA A 469 -2.47 -31.75 -15.57
CA ALA A 469 -1.23 -32.16 -14.88
C ALA A 469 0.04 -31.96 -15.73
N LEU A 470 -0.11 -31.95 -17.06
CA LEU A 470 0.95 -31.65 -18.03
C LEU A 470 1.34 -30.16 -18.06
N VAL A 471 0.46 -29.26 -17.61
CA VAL A 471 0.69 -27.81 -17.70
C VAL A 471 1.76 -27.38 -16.68
N PRO A 472 2.86 -26.73 -17.10
CA PRO A 472 3.96 -26.35 -16.21
C PRO A 472 3.54 -25.33 -15.16
N SER A 473 2.63 -24.43 -15.53
CA SER A 473 2.09 -23.37 -14.67
C SER A 473 0.99 -23.85 -13.71
N LEU A 474 0.54 -25.12 -13.82
CA LEU A 474 -0.45 -25.68 -12.89
C LEU A 474 0.22 -26.01 -11.55
N GLN A 475 -0.38 -25.53 -10.48
CA GLN A 475 0.14 -25.67 -9.13
C GLN A 475 -0.68 -26.62 -8.25
N SER A 476 -2.00 -26.46 -8.27
CA SER A 476 -2.95 -27.28 -7.50
C SER A 476 -4.26 -27.45 -8.28
N ILE A 477 -4.98 -28.53 -7.96
CA ILE A 477 -6.31 -28.81 -8.51
C ILE A 477 -7.29 -28.89 -7.34
N LEU A 478 -8.39 -28.15 -7.46
CA LEU A 478 -9.52 -28.19 -6.55
C LEU A 478 -10.72 -28.73 -7.30
N VAL A 479 -11.20 -29.91 -6.92
CA VAL A 479 -12.38 -30.51 -7.55
C VAL A 479 -13.58 -30.35 -6.60
N PHE A 480 -14.63 -29.72 -7.09
CA PHE A 480 -15.95 -29.68 -6.46
C PHE A 480 -16.85 -30.68 -7.19
N GLY A 481 -17.17 -31.78 -6.52
CA GLY A 481 -18.10 -32.78 -7.02
C GLY A 481 -19.41 -32.77 -6.23
N ILE A 482 -20.53 -32.55 -6.91
CA ILE A 482 -21.86 -32.80 -6.34
C ILE A 482 -22.24 -34.24 -6.68
N THR A 483 -21.69 -35.21 -5.93
CA THR A 483 -22.27 -36.56 -5.89
C THR A 483 -23.45 -36.52 -4.93
N LYS A 484 -24.57 -37.18 -5.27
CA LYS A 484 -25.82 -37.20 -4.45
C LYS A 484 -25.65 -37.72 -3.01
N ILE A 485 -24.44 -38.08 -2.59
CA ILE A 485 -24.09 -38.57 -1.27
C ILE A 485 -22.79 -37.85 -0.85
N LYS A 486 -22.92 -36.77 -0.07
CA LYS A 486 -21.87 -35.88 0.48
C LYS A 486 -21.01 -35.10 -0.54
N CYS A 487 -20.93 -33.80 -0.30
CA CYS A 487 -19.99 -32.89 -0.94
C CYS A 487 -18.57 -33.20 -0.41
N HIS A 488 -17.72 -33.83 -1.21
CA HIS A 488 -16.31 -34.02 -0.87
C HIS A 488 -15.49 -32.84 -1.41
N ARG A 489 -14.95 -32.01 -0.51
CA ARG A 489 -13.94 -31.00 -0.87
C ARG A 489 -12.58 -31.68 -0.92
N ILE A 490 -12.09 -32.00 -2.12
CA ILE A 490 -10.77 -32.60 -2.31
C ILE A 490 -9.83 -31.55 -2.90
N VAL A 491 -8.94 -31.03 -2.05
CA VAL A 491 -7.79 -30.21 -2.45
C VAL A 491 -6.61 -31.16 -2.54
N THR A 492 -5.94 -31.25 -3.69
CA THR A 492 -4.80 -32.17 -3.83
C THR A 492 -3.66 -31.52 -4.62
N PRO A 493 -2.41 -31.60 -4.11
CA PRO A 493 -1.25 -31.04 -4.80
C PRO A 493 -0.94 -31.82 -6.08
N ARG A 494 -0.44 -31.11 -7.12
CA ARG A 494 -0.02 -31.70 -8.40
C ARG A 494 0.88 -32.94 -8.23
N LYS A 495 1.75 -32.95 -7.21
CA LYS A 495 2.68 -34.06 -6.93
C LYS A 495 2.00 -35.43 -6.73
N LYS A 496 0.73 -35.47 -6.31
CA LYS A 496 -0.03 -36.71 -6.11
C LYS A 496 -0.63 -37.25 -7.41
N PHE A 497 -0.78 -36.42 -8.44
CA PHE A 497 -1.23 -36.80 -9.77
C PHE A 497 -0.05 -36.79 -10.74
N LYS A 498 0.90 -37.72 -10.55
CA LYS A 498 1.93 -37.97 -11.55
C LYS A 498 1.32 -38.77 -12.70
N CYS A 499 1.38 -38.20 -13.91
CA CYS A 499 1.08 -38.94 -15.12
C CYS A 499 2.18 -40.01 -15.33
N PRO A 500 1.84 -41.31 -15.32
CA PRO A 500 2.83 -42.38 -15.47
C PRO A 500 3.47 -42.43 -16.86
N GLU A 501 2.74 -41.98 -17.88
CA GLU A 501 3.11 -42.09 -19.30
C GLU A 501 3.83 -40.84 -19.84
N CYS A 502 3.97 -39.80 -19.03
CA CYS A 502 4.45 -38.51 -19.48
C CYS A 502 5.97 -38.38 -19.26
N THR A 503 6.76 -38.62 -20.30
CA THR A 503 8.20 -38.32 -20.32
C THR A 503 8.43 -36.80 -20.40
N ASN A 504 9.36 -36.26 -19.60
CA ASN A 504 9.68 -34.82 -19.49
C ASN A 504 10.07 -34.12 -20.81
N THR A 505 10.21 -34.86 -21.90
CA THR A 505 10.48 -34.36 -23.25
C THR A 505 9.26 -33.77 -23.97
N GLU A 506 8.04 -34.01 -23.47
CA GLU A 506 6.79 -33.47 -24.05
C GLU A 506 6.20 -32.32 -23.22
N MET A 507 7.04 -31.37 -22.79
CA MET A 507 6.51 -30.14 -22.21
C MET A 507 5.89 -29.29 -23.32
N LEU A 508 4.57 -29.37 -23.50
CA LEU A 508 3.78 -28.58 -24.48
C LEU A 508 4.07 -27.08 -24.43
N SER A 509 4.52 -26.54 -23.30
CA SER A 509 4.94 -25.15 -23.14
C SER A 509 6.27 -24.78 -23.81
N ALA A 510 7.08 -25.77 -24.19
CA ALA A 510 8.34 -25.58 -24.90
C ALA A 510 8.15 -25.60 -26.42
N ASP A 511 7.01 -26.09 -26.92
CA ASP A 511 6.69 -26.12 -28.34
C ASP A 511 6.00 -24.81 -28.77
N LEU A 512 6.70 -24.06 -29.63
CA LEU A 512 6.22 -22.81 -30.21
C LEU A 512 4.95 -22.99 -31.08
N ASN A 513 4.78 -24.14 -31.72
CA ASN A 513 3.59 -24.41 -32.52
C ASN A 513 2.37 -24.62 -31.63
N HIS A 514 2.52 -25.37 -30.54
CA HIS A 514 1.47 -25.53 -29.54
C HIS A 514 1.05 -24.20 -28.90
N MET A 515 2.00 -23.30 -28.62
CA MET A 515 1.68 -21.98 -28.07
C MET A 515 0.88 -21.10 -29.05
N ARG A 516 1.14 -21.23 -30.36
CA ARG A 516 0.37 -20.54 -31.40
C ARG A 516 -1.07 -21.08 -31.49
N GLU A 517 -1.24 -22.39 -31.44
CA GLU A 517 -2.57 -23.04 -31.40
C GLU A 517 -3.34 -22.71 -30.13
N ARG A 518 -2.65 -22.66 -28.98
CA ARG A 518 -3.23 -22.25 -27.70
C ARG A 518 -3.79 -20.84 -27.78
N SER A 519 -3.04 -19.88 -28.31
CA SER A 519 -3.52 -18.50 -28.47
C SER A 519 -4.76 -18.45 -29.36
N ALA A 520 -4.75 -19.15 -30.50
CA ALA A 520 -5.92 -19.25 -31.38
C ALA A 520 -7.15 -19.87 -30.68
N CYS A 521 -6.95 -20.88 -29.82
CA CYS A 521 -8.03 -21.47 -29.03
C CYS A 521 -8.56 -20.52 -27.96
N ILE A 522 -7.68 -19.79 -27.27
CA ILE A 522 -8.06 -18.79 -26.25
C ILE A 522 -8.82 -17.63 -26.90
N ASP A 523 -8.39 -17.16 -28.06
CA ASP A 523 -9.06 -16.10 -28.81
C ASP A 523 -10.45 -16.55 -29.28
N ARG A 524 -10.56 -17.80 -29.75
CA ARG A 524 -11.86 -18.41 -30.08
C ARG A 524 -12.76 -18.55 -28.85
N PHE A 525 -12.20 -18.95 -27.70
CA PHE A 525 -12.94 -19.06 -26.45
C PHE A 525 -13.42 -17.68 -25.95
N ALA A 526 -12.58 -16.65 -26.05
CA ALA A 526 -12.93 -15.26 -25.75
C ALA A 526 -14.06 -14.74 -26.65
N SER A 527 -13.97 -15.06 -27.95
CA SER A 527 -14.97 -14.70 -28.95
C SER A 527 -16.33 -15.34 -28.66
N ILE A 528 -16.37 -16.62 -28.25
CA ILE A 528 -17.61 -17.32 -27.91
C ILE A 528 -18.30 -16.69 -26.68
N TYR A 529 -17.52 -16.31 -25.66
CA TYR A 529 -18.06 -15.75 -24.42
C TYR A 529 -18.18 -14.21 -24.43
N GLY A 530 -17.78 -13.54 -25.51
CA GLY A 530 -17.77 -12.08 -25.65
C GLY A 530 -16.79 -11.34 -24.74
N ARG A 531 -15.97 -12.06 -23.96
CA ARG A 531 -14.95 -11.53 -23.02
C ARG A 531 -13.97 -12.63 -22.61
N MET A 532 -12.85 -12.28 -21.99
CA MET A 532 -11.89 -13.24 -21.41
C MET A 532 -12.40 -13.78 -20.06
N PRO A 533 -12.75 -15.08 -19.94
CA PRO A 533 -13.32 -15.61 -18.70
C PRO A 533 -12.26 -16.05 -17.67
N LEU A 534 -10.98 -16.13 -18.04
CA LEU A 534 -9.90 -16.53 -17.13
C LEU A 534 -9.49 -15.35 -16.24
N ARG A 535 -9.39 -15.58 -14.92
CA ARG A 535 -8.94 -14.59 -13.92
C ARG A 535 -7.63 -15.03 -13.25
N SER A 536 -6.80 -14.06 -12.90
CA SER A 536 -5.58 -14.28 -12.10
C SER A 536 -5.94 -14.65 -10.66
N VAL A 537 -5.16 -15.54 -10.03
CA VAL A 537 -5.38 -15.97 -8.63
C VAL A 537 -4.85 -14.89 -7.69
N GLU A 538 -5.71 -14.37 -6.80
CA GLU A 538 -5.40 -13.25 -5.89
C GLU A 538 -4.70 -13.68 -4.59
N PHE A 539 -4.92 -14.91 -4.11
CA PHE A 539 -4.35 -15.43 -2.86
C PHE A 539 -4.15 -16.95 -2.93
N ARG A 540 -3.07 -17.45 -2.31
CA ARG A 540 -2.76 -18.88 -2.26
C ARG A 540 -2.29 -19.30 -0.87
N ALA A 541 -3.02 -20.21 -0.25
CA ALA A 541 -2.55 -20.97 0.90
C ALA A 541 -1.92 -22.28 0.42
N ASP A 542 -0.66 -22.51 0.77
CA ASP A 542 -0.01 -23.79 0.47
C ASP A 542 -0.59 -24.90 1.36
N PRO A 543 -0.89 -26.10 0.82
CA PRO A 543 -1.23 -27.22 1.66
C PRO A 543 -0.03 -27.54 2.56
N VAL A 544 -0.28 -27.59 3.88
CA VAL A 544 0.69 -28.10 4.86
C VAL A 544 1.12 -29.48 4.36
N LEU A 545 2.44 -29.74 4.30
CA LEU A 545 3.09 -30.98 3.85
C LEU A 545 2.80 -32.19 4.78
N PHE A 546 1.59 -32.23 5.33
CA PHE A 546 1.08 -33.24 6.23
C PHE A 546 1.01 -34.58 5.49
N ARG A 547 1.76 -35.56 6.00
CA ARG A 547 1.96 -36.92 5.44
C ARG A 547 2.76 -37.02 4.13
N ASP A 548 3.47 -35.97 3.73
CA ASP A 548 4.42 -36.10 2.62
C ASP A 548 5.71 -36.82 3.08
N ASN A 549 6.20 -37.74 2.23
CA ASN A 549 7.39 -38.55 2.48
C ASN A 549 8.65 -37.71 2.19
N PHE A 550 9.12 -36.99 3.20
CA PHE A 550 10.23 -36.03 3.13
C PHE A 550 11.28 -36.37 4.19
N PRO A 551 12.58 -36.15 3.94
CA PRO A 551 13.62 -36.40 4.94
C PRO A 551 13.34 -35.63 6.24
N GLU A 552 13.46 -36.29 7.39
CA GLU A 552 13.15 -35.71 8.72
C GLU A 552 13.94 -34.44 9.00
N LYS A 553 15.15 -34.32 8.46
CA LYS A 553 16.01 -33.12 8.57
C LYS A 553 15.39 -31.86 7.95
N LEU A 554 14.42 -32.01 7.04
CA LEU A 554 13.75 -30.91 6.33
C LEU A 554 12.33 -30.66 6.86
N LYS A 555 11.84 -31.50 7.77
CA LYS A 555 10.57 -31.30 8.46
C LYS A 555 10.82 -30.42 9.69
N ARG A 556 10.17 -29.26 9.73
CA ARG A 556 10.29 -28.30 10.85
C ARG A 556 9.52 -28.76 12.10
N PHE A 557 8.54 -29.65 11.91
CA PHE A 557 7.71 -30.23 12.96
C PHE A 557 7.60 -31.74 12.72
N ASN A 558 8.43 -32.50 13.43
CA ASN A 558 8.49 -33.96 13.26
C ASN A 558 7.33 -34.67 13.98
N ASP A 559 6.76 -34.04 15.00
CA ASP A 559 5.79 -34.67 15.92
C ASP A 559 4.33 -34.53 15.44
N VAL A 560 4.10 -33.80 14.35
CA VAL A 560 2.76 -33.66 13.74
C VAL A 560 2.51 -34.89 12.86
N GLY A 561 2.32 -36.06 13.47
CA GLY A 561 2.11 -37.30 12.72
C GLY A 561 2.18 -38.65 13.43
N ASN A 562 2.36 -38.72 14.75
CA ASN A 562 2.25 -39.99 15.49
C ASN A 562 1.03 -39.95 16.44
N LEU A 563 -0.06 -40.58 16.00
CA LEU A 563 -1.07 -41.20 16.84
C LEU A 563 -1.22 -42.65 16.38
#